data_AF-A0A933IRF7-F1
#
_entry.id   AF-A0A933IRF7-F1
#
_cell.length_a   1.000
_cell.length_b   1.000
_cell.length_c   1.000
_cell.angle_alpha   90.00
_cell.angle_beta   90.00
_cell.angle_gamma   90.00
#
_symmetry.space_group_name_H-M   'P 1'
#
loop_
_entity.id
_entity.type
_entity.pdbx_description
1 polymer ?
#
loop_
_entity_poly.entity_id
_entity_poly.type
_entity_poly.pdbx_seq_one_letter_code
_entity_poly.pdbx_strand_id
1 'polypeptide(L)' 'MTVDGYFLVNGKLSYDFVVGDRGLNVEVFLAGENLTNTDYEYLPGYPMPGATGLVGVGFKF' A
#
# COMPACT_ATOMS: atom_id res chain seq x y z
N MET A 1 -22.72 19.73 -8.55
CA MET A 1 -22.45 18.39 -8.01
C MET A 1 -21.19 18.54 -7.18
N THR A 2 -21.33 18.58 -5.86
CA THR A 2 -20.21 18.69 -4.92
C THR A 2 -19.75 17.28 -4.58
N VAL A 3 -18.45 17.02 -4.67
CA VAL A 3 -17.89 15.74 -4.26
C VAL A 3 -17.78 15.75 -2.73
N ASP A 4 -18.27 14.69 -2.09
CA ASP A 4 -18.25 14.56 -0.62
C ASP A 4 -16.81 14.46 -0.10
N GLY A 5 -16.56 14.93 1.12
CA GLY A 5 -15.24 14.80 1.74
C GLY A 5 -14.94 13.33 2.03
N TYR A 6 -13.77 12.83 1.63
CA TYR A 6 -13.35 11.46 1.87
C TYR A 6 -12.18 11.39 2.83
N PHE A 7 -12.12 10.30 3.59
CA PHE A 7 -11.04 10.02 4.52
C PHE A 7 -10.42 8.68 4.17
N LEU A 8 -9.17 8.72 3.69
CA LEU A 8 -8.41 7.52 3.36
C LEU A 8 -7.30 7.32 4.39
N VAL A 9 -7.20 6.09 4.90
CA VAL A 9 -6.05 5.64 5.68
C VAL A 9 -5.20 4.74 4.81
N ASN A 10 -3.94 5.12 4.64
CA ASN A 10 -2.93 4.33 3.94
C ASN A 10 -1.86 3.91 4.94
N GLY A 11 -1.34 2.70 4.79
CA GLY A 11 -0.32 2.15 5.67
C GLY A 11 0.71 1.37 4.87
N LYS A 12 1.99 1.51 5.23
CA LYS A 12 3.06 0.70 4.68
C LYS A 12 3.91 0.14 5.81
N LEU A 13 4.06 -1.17 5.84
CA LEU A 13 4.98 -1.89 6.70
C LEU A 13 6.15 -2.37 5.84
N SER A 14 7.37 -2.18 6.31
CA SER A 14 8.58 -2.63 5.62
C SER A 14 9.54 -3.21 6.64
N TYR A 15 10.18 -4.31 6.26
CA TYR A 15 11.10 -5.04 7.12
C TYR A 15 12.32 -5.48 6.32
N ASP A 16 13.46 -4.93 6.69
CA ASP A 16 14.76 -5.29 6.14
C ASP A 16 15.40 -6.36 7.03
N PHE A 17 15.88 -7.43 6.41
CA PHE A 17 16.63 -8.47 7.10
C PHE A 17 17.77 -8.99 6.25
N VAL A 18 18.83 -9.36 6.94
CA VAL A 18 20.05 -9.89 6.34
C VAL A 18 19.99 -11.40 6.37
N VAL A 19 20.12 -12.03 5.20
CA VAL A 19 20.04 -13.49 5.05
C VAL A 19 21.40 -14.06 4.62
N GLY A 20 21.89 -15.01 5.41
CA GLY A 20 23.11 -15.80 5.13
C GLY A 20 24.43 -15.12 5.52
N ASP A 21 25.50 -15.92 5.60
CA ASP A 21 26.87 -15.46 5.96
C ASP A 21 27.46 -14.39 5.04
N ARG A 22 26.92 -14.26 3.82
CA ARG A 22 27.37 -13.27 2.82
C ARG A 22 26.67 -11.91 2.91
N GLY A 23 25.73 -11.74 3.84
CA GLY A 23 25.12 -10.43 4.09
C GLY A 23 24.09 -9.98 3.04
N LEU A 24 23.35 -10.89 2.42
CA LEU A 24 22.31 -10.51 1.44
C LEU A 24 21.21 -9.71 2.15
N ASN A 25 20.99 -8.46 1.72
CA ASN A 25 19.94 -7.62 2.27
C ASN A 25 18.64 -7.87 1.51
N VAL A 26 17.64 -8.37 2.23
CA VAL A 26 16.29 -8.61 1.71
C VAL A 26 15.34 -7.63 2.37
N GLU A 27 14.58 -6.91 1.56
CA GLU A 27 13.54 -5.99 2.01
C GLU A 27 12.19 -6.62 1.66
N VAL A 28 11.34 -6.86 2.66
CA VAL A 28 9.94 -7.25 2.44
C VAL A 28 9.08 -6.07 2.82
N PHE A 29 8.12 -5.71 1.98
CA PHE A 29 7.17 -4.66 2.30
C PHE A 29 5.74 -5.06 1.96
N LEU A 30 4.83 -4.56 2.79
CA LEU A 30 3.40 -4.66 2.64
C LEU A 30 2.84 -3.23 2.69
N ALA A 31 2.23 -2.78 1.60
CA ALA A 31 1.49 -1.54 1.55
C ALA A 31 -0.01 -1.85 1.46
N GLY A 32 -0.82 -1.05 2.14
CA GLY A 32 -2.27 -1.06 2.07
C GLY A 32 -2.76 0.35 1.83
N GLU A 33 -3.59 0.52 0.81
CA GLU A 33 -4.26 1.77 0.50
C GLU A 33 -5.76 1.64 0.78
N ASN A 34 -6.38 2.74 1.19
CA ASN A 34 -7.81 2.77 1.53
C ASN A 34 -8.21 1.70 2.57
N LEU A 35 -7.41 1.57 3.64
CA LEU A 35 -7.64 0.61 4.75
C LEU A 35 -9.00 0.81 5.45
N THR A 36 -9.57 2.01 5.33
CA THR A 36 -10.92 2.36 5.81
C THR A 36 -12.04 1.84 4.91
N ASN A 37 -11.69 1.19 3.79
CA ASN A 37 -12.60 0.69 2.76
C ASN A 37 -13.64 1.74 2.35
N THR A 38 -13.18 2.97 2.16
CA THR A 38 -14.04 4.10 1.84
C THR A 38 -14.30 4.08 0.34
N ASP A 39 -15.55 3.80 -0.05
CA ASP A 39 -16.01 3.97 -1.43
C ASP A 39 -16.02 5.47 -1.75
N TYR A 40 -15.12 5.89 -2.63
CA TYR A 40 -15.03 7.28 -3.06
C TYR A 40 -14.88 7.41 -4.58
N GLU A 41 -15.52 8.43 -5.12
CA GLU A 41 -15.43 8.81 -6.52
C GLU A 41 -14.53 10.02 -6.67
N TYR A 42 -13.34 9.83 -7.26
CA TYR A 42 -12.42 10.93 -7.52
C TYR A 42 -12.96 11.90 -8.59
N LEU A 43 -13.78 11.37 -9.49
CA LEU A 43 -14.54 12.07 -10.52
C LEU A 43 -15.93 11.44 -10.61
N PRO A 44 -16.98 12.21 -10.96
CA PRO A 44 -18.32 11.63 -11.12
C PRO A 44 -18.30 10.54 -12.20
N GLY A 45 -18.62 9.30 -11.80
CA GLY A 45 -18.59 8.11 -12.66
C GLY A 45 -17.26 7.35 -12.66
N TYR A 46 -16.30 7.70 -11.79
CA TYR A 46 -15.02 7.02 -11.65
C TYR A 46 -14.83 6.50 -10.22
N PRO A 47 -15.46 5.37 -9.86
CA PRO A 47 -15.27 4.76 -8.55
C PRO A 47 -13.83 4.26 -8.42
N MET A 48 -13.12 4.75 -7.41
CA MET A 48 -11.80 4.21 -7.07
C MET A 48 -11.99 2.81 -6.47
N PRO A 49 -11.00 1.90 -6.65
CA PRO A 49 -11.00 0.64 -5.93
C PRO A 49 -11.04 0.88 -4.41
N GLY A 50 -11.73 0.01 -3.69
CA GLY A 50 -11.81 0.00 -2.22
C GLY A 50 -10.46 -0.29 -1.56
N ALA A 51 -10.45 -1.03 -0.46
CA ALA A 51 -9.18 -1.42 0.19
C ALA A 51 -8.29 -2.24 -0.77
N THR A 52 -7.12 -1.70 -1.11
CA THR A 52 -6.12 -2.38 -1.96
C THR A 52 -4.87 -2.70 -1.16
N GLY A 53 -4.31 -3.88 -1.40
CA GLY A 53 -3.06 -4.34 -0.77
C GLY A 53 -2.01 -4.62 -1.82
N LEU A 54 -0.78 -4.18 -1.56
CA LEU A 54 0.40 -4.46 -2.37
C LEU A 54 1.46 -5.11 -1.48
N VAL A 55 1.96 -6.27 -1.90
CA VAL A 55 3.08 -6.94 -1.25
C VAL A 55 4.26 -6.99 -2.21
N GLY A 56 5.46 -6.74 -1.70
CA GLY A 56 6.67 -6.74 -2.50
C GLY A 56 7.86 -7.29 -1.74
N VAL A 57 8.81 -7.80 -2.51
CA VAL A 57 10.10 -8.30 -2.04
C VAL A 57 11.18 -7.64 -2.90
N GLY A 58 12.18 -7.07 -2.23
CA GLY A 58 13.37 -6.48 -2.84
C GLY A 58 14.62 -7.21 -2.39
N PHE A 59 15.53 -7.46 -3.33
CA PHE A 59 16.84 -8.03 -3.05
C PHE A 59 17.91 -6.99 -3.39
N LYS A 60 18.76 -6.65 -2.42
CA LYS A 60 19.90 -5.75 -2.60
C LYS A 60 21.18 -6.59 -2.56
N PHE A 61 21.91 -6.60 -3.68
CA PHE A 61 23.17 -7.32 -3.88
C PHE A 61 24.37 -6.39 -3.72
#